data_AF-A0A448WAS2-F1
#
_entry.id   AF-A0A448WAS2-F1
#
_cell.length_a   1.000
_cell.length_b   1.000
_cell.length_c   1.000
_cell.angle_alpha   90.00
_cell.angle_beta   90.00
_cell.angle_gamma   90.00
#
_symmetry.space_group_name_H-M   'P 1'
#
loop_
_entity.id
_entity.type
_entity.pdbx_description
1 polymer ?
#
loop_
_entity_poly.entity_id
_entity_poly.type
_entity_poly.pdbx_seq_one_letter_code
_entity_poly.pdbx_strand_id
1 'polypeptide(L)'
;MHCKLLIGYAKGAEYAAGMRFSGRQGQHSWNAVLVHGTWRLVDCHWAARRLIGKCASVENVRYGLDMFYFLANPGQFIYTHFPHDKDWQLLRHPISLEEFESLTPVKSAFFKYNLDLVTHKQAVISTVDPEVCVVIAFPPIAEQPLSFTFSLAMDNQEASEEFQGLPLR
;
A
#
# COMPACT_ATOMS: atom_id res chain seq x y z
N MET A 1 -2.54 -23.14 -19.99
CA MET A 1 -2.55 -21.96 -19.10
C MET A 1 -1.15 -21.83 -18.51
N HIS A 2 -0.47 -20.71 -18.72
CA HIS A 2 0.88 -20.49 -18.16
C HIS A 2 0.78 -19.67 -16.88
N CYS A 3 1.48 -20.11 -15.83
CA CYS A 3 1.54 -19.47 -14.53
C CYS A 3 2.98 -19.48 -14.03
N LYS A 4 3.38 -18.42 -13.33
CA LYS A 4 4.68 -18.31 -12.64
C LYS A 4 4.46 -17.90 -11.20
N LEU A 5 5.09 -18.61 -10.26
CA LEU A 5 5.22 -18.17 -8.87
C LEU A 5 6.22 -17.02 -8.81
N LEU A 6 5.82 -15.92 -8.19
CA LEU A 6 6.66 -14.77 -7.91
C LEU A 6 6.90 -14.68 -6.41
N ILE A 7 8.12 -14.30 -6.04
CA ILE A 7 8.56 -14.09 -4.66
C ILE A 7 9.14 -12.69 -4.59
N GLY A 8 8.84 -12.00 -3.49
CA GLY A 8 9.26 -10.62 -3.31
C GLY A 8 8.95 -10.10 -1.92
N TYR A 9 8.89 -8.78 -1.81
CA TYR A 9 8.44 -8.07 -0.62
C TYR A 9 7.02 -7.56 -0.79
N ALA A 10 6.25 -7.54 0.29
CA ALA A 10 4.96 -6.89 0.35
C ALA A 10 4.83 -5.96 1.55
N LYS A 11 4.17 -4.81 1.35
CA LYS A 11 3.81 -3.86 2.42
C LYS A 11 2.58 -4.38 3.18
N GLY A 12 2.81 -5.40 4.00
CA GLY A 12 1.80 -6.10 4.80
C GLY A 12 1.24 -5.28 5.97
N ALA A 13 0.60 -5.95 6.91
CA ALA A 13 0.00 -5.31 8.09
C ALA A 13 1.05 -4.69 9.03
N GLU A 14 2.25 -5.23 8.99
CA GLU A 14 3.42 -4.88 9.78
C GLU A 14 4.28 -3.77 9.15
N TYR A 15 3.97 -3.34 7.92
CA TYR A 15 4.74 -2.30 7.25
C TYR A 15 4.42 -0.90 7.80
N ALA A 16 5.46 -0.16 8.18
CA ALA A 16 5.39 1.25 8.56
C ALA A 16 5.95 2.16 7.46
N ALA A 17 5.47 3.40 7.37
CA ALA A 17 5.99 4.38 6.42
C ALA A 17 7.50 4.58 6.61
N GLY A 18 8.28 4.53 5.52
CA GLY A 18 9.74 4.66 5.56
C GLY A 18 10.49 3.40 6.01
N MET A 19 9.78 2.31 6.35
CA MET A 19 10.39 1.03 6.69
C MET A 19 11.16 0.46 5.48
N ARG A 20 12.37 -0.04 5.76
CA ARG A 20 13.22 -0.74 4.79
C ARG A 20 13.06 -2.25 4.95
N PHE A 21 12.99 -2.98 3.85
CA PHE A 21 12.93 -4.43 3.85
C PHE A 21 14.33 -5.02 4.00
N SER A 22 14.48 -5.96 4.92
CA SER A 22 15.71 -6.74 5.07
C SER A 22 15.41 -8.17 5.50
N GLY A 23 16.19 -9.11 4.97
CA GLY A 23 16.04 -10.53 5.28
C GLY A 23 14.65 -11.09 4.95
N ARG A 24 13.98 -11.64 5.98
CA ARG A 24 12.65 -12.30 5.86
C ARG A 24 11.47 -11.35 6.07
N GLN A 25 11.70 -10.14 6.56
CA GLN A 25 10.62 -9.23 6.90
C GLN A 25 9.88 -8.83 5.62
N GLY A 26 8.55 -8.91 5.64
CA GLY A 26 7.71 -8.60 4.49
C GLY A 26 7.84 -9.56 3.30
N GLN A 27 8.50 -10.71 3.44
CA GLN A 27 8.53 -11.69 2.35
C GLN A 27 7.12 -12.18 2.03
N HIS A 28 6.79 -12.18 0.75
CA HIS A 28 5.49 -12.62 0.27
C HIS A 28 5.62 -13.29 -1.11
N SER A 29 4.58 -14.01 -1.51
CA SER A 29 4.52 -14.67 -2.80
C SER A 29 3.15 -14.53 -3.44
N TRP A 30 3.13 -14.35 -4.75
CA TRP A 30 1.93 -14.24 -5.57
C TRP A 30 2.18 -14.87 -6.93
N ASN A 31 1.21 -14.80 -7.84
CA ASN A 31 1.31 -15.42 -9.15
C ASN A 31 1.26 -14.39 -10.28
N ALA A 32 1.96 -14.71 -11.37
CA ALA A 32 1.69 -14.12 -12.67
C ALA A 32 1.05 -15.18 -13.57
N VAL A 33 0.00 -14.80 -14.29
CA VAL A 33 -0.74 -15.68 -15.21
C VAL A 33 -0.77 -15.06 -16.61
N LEU A 34 -0.60 -15.90 -17.65
CA LEU A 34 -0.67 -15.45 -19.04
C LEU A 34 -2.11 -15.54 -19.54
N VAL A 35 -2.74 -14.39 -19.82
CA VAL A 35 -4.12 -14.29 -20.30
C VAL A 35 -4.12 -13.52 -21.61
N HIS A 36 -4.62 -14.13 -22.69
CA HIS A 36 -4.66 -13.54 -24.03
C HIS A 36 -3.30 -12.94 -24.47
N GLY A 37 -2.22 -13.69 -24.25
CA GLY A 37 -0.85 -13.26 -24.61
C GLY A 37 -0.25 -12.18 -23.72
N THR A 38 -0.93 -11.74 -22.65
CA THR A 38 -0.44 -10.72 -21.72
C THR A 38 -0.28 -11.29 -20.31
N TRP A 39 0.87 -11.05 -19.68
CA TRP A 39 1.09 -11.41 -18.28
C TRP A 39 0.28 -10.49 -17.34
N ARG A 40 -0.37 -11.09 -16.35
CA ARG A 40 -1.22 -10.41 -15.36
C ARG A 40 -0.88 -10.88 -13.95
N LEU A 41 -0.93 -9.98 -12.98
CA LEU A 41 -0.59 -10.24 -11.59
C LEU A 41 -1.84 -10.68 -10.81
N VAL A 42 -1.69 -11.72 -9.98
CA VAL A 42 -2.75 -12.27 -9.15
C VAL A 42 -2.20 -12.61 -7.77
N ASP A 43 -2.81 -12.09 -6.72
CA ASP A 43 -2.54 -12.51 -5.34
C ASP A 43 -3.81 -13.09 -4.70
N CYS A 44 -3.90 -14.41 -4.68
CA CYS A 44 -5.02 -15.13 -4.07
C CYS A 44 -5.07 -14.99 -2.54
N HIS A 45 -3.92 -14.80 -1.88
CA HIS A 45 -3.86 -14.68 -0.44
C HIS A 45 -4.45 -13.35 0.01
N TRP A 46 -4.08 -12.24 -0.63
CA TRP A 46 -4.65 -10.93 -0.32
C TRP A 46 -6.05 -10.72 -0.93
N ALA A 47 -6.39 -11.43 -2.02
CA ALA A 47 -7.76 -11.48 -2.54
C ALA A 47 -8.74 -12.10 -1.52
N ALA A 48 -8.31 -13.10 -0.75
CA ALA A 48 -9.10 -13.74 0.28
C ALA A 48 -9.14 -12.89 1.57
N ARG A 49 -9.87 -11.77 1.53
CA ARG A 49 -9.97 -10.86 2.67
C ARG A 49 -10.74 -11.51 3.81
N ARG A 50 -10.10 -11.71 4.96
CA ARG A 50 -10.77 -12.12 6.19
C ARG A 50 -11.68 -10.99 6.70
N LEU A 51 -12.97 -11.26 6.78
CA LEU A 51 -13.98 -10.40 7.41
C LEU A 51 -14.13 -10.85 8.86
N ILE A 52 -13.64 -10.03 9.78
CA ILE A 52 -13.77 -10.25 11.22
C ILE A 52 -15.00 -9.48 11.69
N GLY A 53 -16.03 -10.19 12.16
CA GLY A 53 -17.20 -9.57 12.81
C GLY A 53 -16.86 -9.04 14.21
N LYS A 54 -17.76 -8.24 14.81
CA LYS A 54 -17.56 -7.61 16.13
C LYS A 54 -17.23 -8.61 17.26
N CYS A 55 -17.64 -9.87 17.15
CA CYS A 55 -17.20 -10.96 18.01
C CYS A 55 -16.41 -11.97 17.18
N ALA A 56 -15.09 -11.93 17.27
CA ALA A 56 -14.21 -12.88 16.60
C ALA A 56 -14.28 -14.25 17.29
N SER A 57 -15.23 -15.10 16.89
CA SER A 57 -15.18 -16.54 17.15
C SER A 57 -14.64 -17.26 15.91
N VAL A 58 -13.99 -18.42 16.10
CA VAL A 58 -13.48 -19.27 15.01
C VAL A 58 -14.63 -19.69 14.07
N GLU A 59 -15.85 -19.75 14.58
CA GLU A 59 -17.08 -20.12 13.86
C GLU A 59 -17.67 -18.99 12.99
N ASN A 60 -17.22 -17.73 13.15
CA ASN A 60 -17.77 -16.57 12.43
C ASN A 60 -16.79 -15.91 11.45
N VAL A 61 -15.75 -16.63 11.02
CA VAL A 61 -14.83 -16.11 10.02
C VAL A 61 -15.51 -16.13 8.65
N ARG A 62 -15.92 -14.96 8.15
CA ARG A 62 -16.38 -14.79 6.78
C ARG A 62 -15.21 -14.32 5.92
N TYR A 63 -15.19 -14.71 4.65
CA TYR A 63 -14.22 -14.18 3.68
C TYR A 63 -14.96 -13.32 2.66
N GLY A 64 -14.43 -12.12 2.42
CA GLY A 64 -14.81 -11.28 1.30
C GLY A 64 -13.80 -11.45 0.19
N LEU A 65 -14.25 -11.34 -1.05
CA LEU A 65 -13.36 -11.37 -2.21
C LEU A 65 -12.92 -9.95 -2.57
N ASP A 66 -11.62 -9.71 -2.56
CA ASP A 66 -11.03 -8.46 -3.03
C ASP A 66 -10.52 -8.62 -4.47
N MET A 67 -11.37 -8.22 -5.43
CA MET A 67 -11.06 -8.29 -6.86
C MET A 67 -9.92 -7.38 -7.32
N PHE A 68 -9.42 -6.46 -6.49
CA PHE A 68 -8.25 -5.64 -6.84
C PHE A 68 -7.02 -6.52 -7.11
N TYR A 69 -6.88 -7.61 -6.36
CA TYR A 69 -5.74 -8.53 -6.49
C TYR A 69 -5.94 -9.56 -7.60
N PHE A 70 -7.01 -9.46 -8.39
CA PHE A 70 -7.24 -10.31 -9.56
C PHE A 70 -6.91 -9.54 -10.85
N LEU A 71 -5.95 -10.04 -11.62
CA LEU A 71 -5.44 -9.39 -12.84
C LEU A 71 -5.07 -7.91 -12.59
N ALA A 72 -4.42 -7.67 -11.45
CA ALA A 72 -4.16 -6.33 -10.94
C ALA A 72 -3.35 -5.48 -11.93
N ASN A 73 -3.66 -4.18 -11.98
CA ASN A 73 -2.87 -3.23 -12.75
C ASN A 73 -1.45 -3.15 -12.15
N PRO A 74 -0.38 -3.41 -12.92
CA PRO A 74 0.99 -3.40 -12.39
C PRO A 74 1.39 -2.08 -11.70
N GLY A 75 0.96 -0.94 -12.23
CA GLY A 75 1.24 0.39 -11.68
C GLY A 75 0.55 0.67 -10.35
N GLN A 76 -0.56 -0.02 -10.05
CA GLN A 76 -1.22 0.03 -8.74
C GLN A 76 -0.65 -1.04 -7.81
N PHE A 77 -0.37 -2.23 -8.34
CA PHE A 77 0.12 -3.38 -7.59
C PHE A 77 1.51 -3.12 -6.97
N ILE A 78 2.38 -2.40 -7.70
CA ILE A 78 3.73 -2.05 -7.22
C ILE A 78 3.73 -1.22 -5.93
N TYR A 79 2.64 -0.52 -5.57
CA TYR A 79 2.56 0.18 -4.27
C TYR A 79 2.59 -0.76 -3.07
N THR A 80 2.29 -2.04 -3.28
CA THR A 80 2.18 -3.04 -2.21
C THR A 80 3.07 -4.25 -2.43
N HIS A 81 3.43 -4.59 -3.68
CA HIS A 81 4.16 -5.82 -4.02
C HIS A 81 5.38 -5.51 -4.88
N PHE A 82 6.56 -5.86 -4.39
CA PHE A 82 7.83 -5.69 -5.09
C PHE A 82 8.48 -7.05 -5.36
N PRO A 83 8.52 -7.53 -6.62
CA PRO A 83 9.14 -8.82 -6.96
C PRO A 83 10.66 -8.75 -6.86
N HIS A 84 11.31 -9.85 -6.45
CA HIS A 84 12.77 -9.96 -6.48
C HIS A 84 13.34 -9.89 -7.90
N ASP A 85 12.62 -10.42 -8.88
CA ASP A 85 12.97 -10.30 -10.30
C ASP A 85 12.24 -9.08 -10.88
N LYS A 86 13.02 -8.05 -11.22
CA LYS A 86 12.55 -6.73 -11.66
C LYS A 86 11.64 -6.79 -12.90
N ASP A 87 11.81 -7.79 -13.76
CA ASP A 87 11.03 -7.90 -15.00
C ASP A 87 9.56 -8.22 -14.69
N TRP A 88 9.29 -8.81 -13.53
CA TRP A 88 7.94 -9.14 -13.06
C TRP A 88 7.22 -7.98 -12.38
N GLN A 89 7.83 -6.80 -12.32
CA GLN A 89 7.09 -5.58 -12.01
C GLN A 89 6.06 -5.28 -13.10
N LEU A 90 6.31 -5.73 -14.35
CA LEU A 90 5.47 -5.48 -15.53
C LEU A 90 5.20 -3.98 -15.77
N LEU A 91 6.10 -3.13 -15.27
CA LEU A 91 6.09 -1.69 -15.48
C LEU A 91 6.88 -1.33 -16.72
N ARG A 92 6.46 -0.27 -17.42
CA ARG A 92 7.25 0.33 -18.51
C ARG A 92 8.60 0.83 -18.00
N HIS A 93 8.62 1.37 -16.79
CA HIS A 93 9.80 1.84 -16.08
C HIS A 93 9.84 1.16 -14.71
N PRO A 94 10.55 0.03 -14.59
CA PRO A 94 10.71 -0.64 -13.30
C PRO A 94 11.38 0.27 -12.28
N ILE A 95 10.95 0.18 -11.03
CA ILE A 95 11.50 0.93 -9.91
C ILE A 95 12.47 0.08 -9.11
N SER A 96 13.37 0.72 -8.39
CA SER A 96 14.26 0.09 -7.40
C SER A 96 13.51 -0.29 -6.12
N LEU A 97 14.15 -1.14 -5.30
CA LEU A 97 13.63 -1.48 -3.97
C LEU A 97 13.53 -0.22 -3.09
N GLU A 98 14.50 0.68 -3.19
CA GLU A 98 14.52 1.93 -2.45
C GLU A 98 13.33 2.83 -2.83
N GLU A 99 13.06 2.99 -4.14
CA GLU A 99 11.89 3.73 -4.60
C GLU A 99 10.60 3.07 -4.11
N PHE A 100 10.48 1.74 -4.20
CA PHE A 100 9.34 1.01 -3.66
C PHE A 100 9.12 1.28 -2.18
N GLU A 101 10.17 1.19 -1.36
CA GLU A 101 10.14 1.46 0.07
C GLU A 101 9.73 2.91 0.37
N SER A 102 10.11 3.85 -0.49
CA SER A 102 9.70 5.25 -0.34
C SER A 102 8.23 5.50 -0.66
N LEU A 103 7.54 4.65 -1.44
CA LEU A 103 6.15 4.89 -1.84
C LEU A 103 5.17 4.94 -0.65
N THR A 104 4.20 5.83 -0.70
CA THR A 104 3.10 5.92 0.27
C THR A 104 2.39 4.57 0.41
N PRO A 105 2.24 4.02 1.63
CA PRO A 105 1.51 2.78 1.82
C PRO A 105 0.02 3.01 1.56
N VAL A 106 -0.45 2.51 0.42
CA VAL A 106 -1.87 2.52 0.05
C VAL A 106 -2.38 1.08 -0.05
N LYS A 107 -3.66 0.87 0.22
CA LYS A 107 -4.32 -0.45 0.15
C LYS A 107 -5.28 -0.50 -1.04
N SER A 108 -5.77 -1.70 -1.37
CA SER A 108 -6.73 -1.92 -2.46
C SER A 108 -7.90 -0.94 -2.48
N ALA A 109 -8.41 -0.53 -1.32
CA ALA A 109 -9.48 0.47 -1.20
C ALA A 109 -9.13 1.81 -1.88
N PHE A 110 -7.89 2.28 -1.77
CA PHE A 110 -7.42 3.52 -2.38
C PHE A 110 -7.69 3.53 -3.90
N PHE A 111 -7.31 2.44 -4.56
CA PHE A 111 -7.49 2.28 -6.00
C PHE A 111 -8.94 1.97 -6.38
N LYS A 112 -9.68 1.21 -5.57
CA LYS A 112 -11.11 0.92 -5.82
C LYS A 112 -11.99 2.16 -5.81
N TYR A 113 -11.66 3.12 -4.96
CA TYR A 113 -12.33 4.42 -4.92
C TYR A 113 -11.71 5.44 -5.89
N ASN A 114 -10.80 5.00 -6.76
CA ASN A 114 -10.09 5.83 -7.74
C ASN A 114 -9.47 7.08 -7.11
N LEU A 115 -8.93 6.93 -5.90
CA LEU A 115 -8.15 7.99 -5.27
C LEU A 115 -6.80 8.14 -5.98
N ASP A 116 -6.27 9.36 -5.95
CA ASP A 116 -4.94 9.65 -6.49
C ASP A 116 -4.12 10.54 -5.56
N LEU A 117 -2.81 10.28 -5.50
CA LEU A 117 -1.85 11.07 -4.74
C LEU A 117 -1.35 12.21 -5.63
N VAL A 118 -1.95 13.39 -5.46
CA VAL A 118 -1.69 14.54 -6.35
C VAL A 118 -0.35 15.20 -6.03
N THR A 119 -0.07 15.45 -4.75
CA THR A 119 1.15 16.18 -4.36
C THR A 119 2.32 15.27 -3.98
N HIS A 120 2.09 14.26 -3.15
CA HIS A 120 3.17 13.43 -2.59
C HIS A 120 2.90 11.94 -2.79
N LYS A 121 3.78 11.29 -3.54
CA LYS A 121 3.78 9.82 -3.74
C LYS A 121 4.67 9.08 -2.74
N GLN A 122 5.52 9.81 -2.04
CA GLN A 122 6.44 9.26 -1.05
C GLN A 122 5.80 9.30 0.34
N ALA A 123 6.05 8.26 1.13
CA ALA A 123 5.51 8.07 2.47
C ALA A 123 6.14 9.02 3.51
N VAL A 124 7.40 9.41 3.29
CA VAL A 124 8.14 10.32 4.15
C VAL A 124 8.31 11.64 3.41
N ILE A 125 7.83 12.73 4.02
CA ILE A 125 7.93 14.07 3.47
C ILE A 125 8.91 14.84 4.36
N SER A 126 10.07 15.17 3.81
CA SER A 126 11.04 16.07 4.47
C SER A 126 10.76 17.50 4.02
N THR A 127 10.56 18.41 4.96
CA THR A 127 10.35 19.83 4.67
C THR A 127 11.07 20.71 5.69
N VAL A 128 11.41 21.92 5.28
CA VAL A 128 11.84 23.02 6.16
C VAL A 128 10.73 24.04 6.37
N ASP A 129 9.64 23.92 5.59
CA ASP A 129 8.49 24.79 5.69
C ASP A 129 7.65 24.43 6.92
N PRO A 130 7.05 25.43 7.60
CA PRO A 130 6.20 25.19 8.77
C PRO A 130 4.88 24.50 8.40
N GLU A 131 4.53 24.45 7.13
CA GLU A 131 3.27 23.89 6.63
C GLU A 131 3.51 22.87 5.53
N VAL A 132 2.77 21.76 5.56
CA VAL A 132 2.75 20.73 4.51
C VAL A 132 1.33 20.54 4.03
N CYS A 133 1.11 20.67 2.72
CA CYS A 133 -0.18 20.41 2.08
C CYS A 133 -0.15 19.08 1.32
N VAL A 134 -0.91 18.10 1.83
CA VAL A 134 -1.13 16.82 1.17
C VAL A 134 -2.48 16.83 0.48
N VAL A 135 -2.48 16.67 -0.86
CA VAL A 135 -3.70 16.67 -1.67
C VAL A 135 -3.93 15.27 -2.22
N ILE A 136 -5.11 14.72 -1.90
CA ILE A 136 -5.59 13.44 -2.42
C ILE A 136 -6.82 13.75 -3.28
N ALA A 137 -6.76 13.37 -4.56
CA ALA A 137 -7.89 13.54 -5.45
C ALA A 137 -8.93 12.44 -5.24
N PHE A 138 -10.19 12.83 -5.37
CA PHE A 138 -11.34 11.94 -5.47
C PHE A 138 -12.06 12.23 -6.78
N PRO A 139 -12.57 11.22 -7.52
CA PRO A 139 -13.13 11.44 -8.84
C PRO A 139 -14.37 12.35 -8.77
N PRO A 140 -14.45 13.41 -9.59
CA PRO A 140 -15.58 14.34 -9.59
C PRO A 140 -16.91 13.71 -10.04
N ILE A 141 -16.86 12.54 -10.70
CA ILE A 141 -18.03 11.81 -11.22
C ILE A 141 -18.51 10.73 -10.22
N ALA A 142 -17.90 10.61 -9.04
CA ALA A 142 -18.31 9.59 -8.09
C ALA A 142 -19.73 9.89 -7.55
N GLU A 143 -20.67 8.98 -7.85
CA GLU A 143 -22.08 9.11 -7.47
C GLU A 143 -22.33 9.01 -5.96
N GLN A 144 -21.39 8.41 -5.22
CA GLN A 144 -21.50 8.22 -3.77
C GLN A 144 -20.46 9.07 -3.02
N PRO A 145 -20.88 9.82 -1.99
CA PRO A 145 -19.95 10.55 -1.14
C PRO A 145 -19.06 9.56 -0.38
N LEU A 146 -17.74 9.79 -0.41
CA LEU A 146 -16.79 9.01 0.36
C LEU A 146 -16.57 9.68 1.72
N SER A 147 -16.93 8.98 2.80
CA SER A 147 -16.54 9.38 4.16
C SER A 147 -15.15 8.86 4.48
N PHE A 148 -14.27 9.74 4.94
CA PHE A 148 -12.94 9.39 5.41
C PHE A 148 -12.77 9.78 6.88
N THR A 149 -12.03 8.96 7.61
CA THR A 149 -11.44 9.32 8.89
C THR A 149 -9.94 9.42 8.69
N PHE A 150 -9.32 10.44 9.26
CA PHE A 150 -7.86 10.56 9.29
C PHE A 150 -7.40 10.60 10.73
N SER A 151 -6.21 10.06 10.96
CA SER A 151 -5.51 10.13 12.24
C SER A 151 -4.14 10.70 11.98
N LEU A 152 -3.80 11.78 12.68
CA LEU A 152 -2.43 12.28 12.73
C LEU A 152 -1.79 11.72 13.99
N ALA A 153 -0.64 11.06 13.83
CA ALA A 153 0.18 10.61 14.95
C ALA A 153 1.57 11.26 14.78
N MET A 154 2.05 11.90 15.85
CA MET A 154 3.42 12.41 15.93
C MET A 154 4.21 11.38 16.73
N ASP A 155 5.24 10.78 16.13
CA ASP A 155 6.09 9.81 16.81
C ASP A 155 7.16 10.57 17.61
N ASN A 156 6.80 11.05 18.79
CA ASN A 156 7.72 11.75 19.70
C ASN A 156 8.62 10.75 20.44
N GLN A 157 9.38 9.94 19.71
CA GLN A 157 10.33 9.02 20.35
C GLN A 157 11.58 9.73 20.88
N GLU A 158 11.91 10.93 20.42
CA GLU A 158 12.94 11.79 21.02
C GLU A 158 12.60 13.27 20.82
N ALA A 159 12.07 13.93 21.85
CA ALA A 159 12.33 15.33 22.23
C ALA A 159 11.15 15.90 23.02
N SER A 160 11.45 16.41 24.21
CA SER A 160 10.65 17.47 24.82
C SER A 160 10.56 18.63 23.84
N GLU A 161 9.37 18.88 23.29
CA GLU A 161 9.12 20.10 22.53
C GLU A 161 9.11 21.29 23.50
N GLU A 162 10.26 21.92 23.67
CA GLU A 162 10.39 23.20 24.35
C GLU A 162 10.47 24.32 23.31
N PHE A 163 9.60 25.33 23.42
CA PHE A 163 9.75 26.60 22.71
C PHE A 163 10.08 27.68 23.74
N GLN A 164 11.25 28.31 23.62
CA GLN A 164 11.75 29.34 24.56
C GLN A 164 11.83 28.85 26.03
N GLY A 165 12.22 27.59 26.25
CA GLY A 165 12.41 27.03 27.59
C GLY A 165 11.10 26.74 28.34
N LEU A 166 9.97 26.72 27.63
CA LEU A 166 8.69 26.28 28.18
C LEU A 166 8.26 24.97 27.47
N PRO A 167 7.92 23.93 28.24
CA PRO A 167 7.40 22.70 27.67
C PRO A 167 6.03 22.95 27.06
N LEU A 168 5.87 22.58 25.79
CA LEU A 168 4.56 22.59 25.15
C LEU A 168 3.72 21.43 25.70
N ARG A 169 2.70 21.78 26.50
CA ARG A 169 1.60 20.91 26.95
C ARG A 169 0.30 21.42 26.37
#